data_AF-A0A946N0P8-F1
#
_entry.id   AF-A0A946N0P8-F1
#
_cell.length_a   1.000
_cell.length_b   1.000
_cell.length_c   1.000
_cell.angle_alpha   90.00
_cell.angle_beta   90.00
_cell.angle_gamma   90.00
#
_symmetry.space_group_name_H-M   'P 1'
#
loop_
_entity.id
_entity.type
_entity.pdbx_description
1 polymer ?
#
loop_
_entity_poly.entity_id
_entity_poly.type
_entity_poly.pdbx_seq_one_letter_code
_entity_poly.pdbx_strand_id
1 'polypeptide(L)' 'MTLATKTAWDDTVLPFQLDNADIRGRVSRLDGVLAGILGQHNYPAQVEALVAEMAVLTALIGESMKQKWKLSLQV' A
#
# COMPACT_ATOMS: atom_id res chain seq x y z
N MET A 1 3.99 -5.95 -28.56
CA MET A 1 2.92 -6.90 -28.16
C MET A 1 3.24 -7.26 -26.71
N THR A 2 2.62 -6.74 -25.67
CA THR A 2 1.22 -6.33 -25.42
C THR A 2 1.26 -5.09 -24.52
N LEU A 3 0.56 -4.01 -24.88
CA LEU A 3 0.32 -2.91 -23.94
C LEU A 3 -0.71 -3.43 -22.94
N ALA A 4 -0.25 -4.05 -21.85
CA ALA A 4 -1.09 -4.22 -20.67
C ALA A 4 -1.49 -2.80 -20.26
N THR A 5 -2.72 -2.42 -20.55
CA THR A 5 -3.34 -1.18 -20.11
C THR A 5 -3.08 -1.09 -18.62
N LYS A 6 -2.26 -0.11 -18.18
CA LYS A 6 -2.05 0.19 -16.75
C LYS A 6 -3.43 0.30 -16.12
N THR A 7 -3.85 -0.76 -15.42
CA THR A 7 -5.19 -0.84 -14.91
C THR A 7 -5.27 0.19 -13.79
N ALA A 8 -6.32 1.00 -13.74
CA ALA A 8 -6.50 1.99 -12.66
C ALA A 8 -6.59 1.37 -11.25
N TRP A 9 -6.46 0.04 -11.15
CA TRP A 9 -6.51 -0.79 -9.96
C TRP A 9 -5.14 -1.23 -9.44
N ASP A 10 -4.06 -0.92 -10.15
CA ASP A 10 -2.72 -1.44 -9.82
C ASP A 10 -2.23 -0.91 -8.45
N ASP A 11 -2.62 0.32 -8.09
CA ASP A 11 -2.39 0.92 -6.78
C ASP A 11 -3.72 1.42 -6.21
N THR A 12 -4.30 0.70 -5.23
CA THR A 12 -5.62 1.05 -4.68
C THR A 12 -5.78 0.57 -3.24
N VAL A 13 -6.52 1.33 -2.44
CA VAL A 13 -7.00 0.92 -1.11
C VAL A 13 -8.53 0.87 -1.16
N LEU A 14 -9.10 -0.31 -0.92
CA LEU A 14 -10.54 -0.53 -0.89
C LEU A 14 -11.00 -0.69 0.56
N PRO A 15 -11.75 0.27 1.13
CA PRO A 15 -12.41 0.09 2.41
C PRO A 15 -13.62 -0.85 2.28
N PHE A 16 -13.85 -1.66 3.30
CA PHE A 16 -15.03 -2.52 3.40
C PHE A 16 -15.59 -2.53 4.82
N GLN A 17 -16.86 -2.91 4.92
CA GLN A 17 -17.55 -3.09 6.18
C GLN A 17 -18.37 -4.39 6.11
N LEU A 18 -18.33 -5.16 7.18
CA LEU A 18 -19.11 -6.38 7.38
C LEU A 18 -20.15 -6.09 8.45
N ASP A 19 -21.36 -5.75 8.03
CA ASP A 19 -22.42 -5.26 8.93
C ASP A 19 -22.81 -6.31 9.99
N ASN A 20 -22.91 -7.58 9.60
CA ASN A 20 -23.30 -8.65 10.53
C ASN A 20 -22.28 -8.92 11.63
N ALA A 21 -21.00 -8.58 11.40
CA ALA A 21 -19.92 -8.81 12.33
C ALA A 21 -19.47 -7.52 13.06
N ASP A 22 -20.03 -6.37 12.69
CA ASP A 22 -19.58 -5.05 13.13
C ASP A 22 -18.07 -4.83 12.93
N ILE A 23 -17.54 -5.30 11.79
CA ILE A 23 -16.11 -5.19 11.45
C ILE A 23 -15.95 -4.26 10.26
N ARG A 24 -14.99 -3.33 10.37
CA ARG A 24 -14.49 -2.53 9.24
C ARG A 24 -13.07 -2.93 8.93
N GLY A 25 -12.75 -2.99 7.66
CA GLY A 25 -11.42 -3.34 7.20
C GLY A 25 -11.07 -2.68 5.88
N ARG A 26 -9.87 -2.96 5.40
CA ARG A 26 -9.35 -2.44 4.15
C ARG A 26 -8.53 -3.51 3.47
N VAL A 27 -8.55 -3.48 2.14
CA VAL A 27 -7.63 -4.25 1.31
C VAL A 27 -6.83 -3.27 0.50
N SER A 28 -5.50 -3.34 0.55
CA SER A 28 -4.63 -2.54 -0.31
C SER A 28 -3.92 -3.44 -1.33
N ARG A 29 -3.71 -2.87 -2.52
CA ARG A 29 -2.81 -3.38 -3.54
C ARG A 29 -1.86 -2.26 -3.89
N LEU A 30 -0.56 -2.54 -3.81
CA LEU A 30 0.52 -1.65 -4.24
C LEU A 30 1.35 -2.41 -5.27
N ASP A 31 1.45 -1.87 -6.48
CA ASP A 31 2.21 -2.45 -7.58
C ASP A 31 3.23 -1.42 -8.06
N GLY A 32 2.82 -0.48 -8.91
CA GLY A 32 3.70 0.56 -9.45
C GLY A 32 4.31 1.46 -8.37
N VAL A 33 3.56 1.79 -7.32
CA VAL A 33 4.06 2.60 -6.19
C VAL A 33 5.15 1.83 -5.44
N LEU A 34 4.91 0.55 -5.13
CA LEU A 34 5.87 -0.26 -4.39
C LEU A 34 7.14 -0.51 -5.21
N ALA A 35 6.98 -0.86 -6.49
CA ALA A 35 8.10 -1.03 -7.42
C ALA A 35 8.93 0.25 -7.54
N GLY A 36 8.29 1.43 -7.56
CA GLY A 36 8.97 2.72 -7.59
C GLY A 36 9.72 3.07 -6.30
N ILE A 37 9.26 2.62 -5.13
CA ILE A 37 9.96 2.81 -3.85
C ILE A 37 11.18 1.90 -3.77
N LEU A 38 11.00 0.60 -4.08
CA LEU A 38 12.08 -0.38 -3.98
C LEU A 38 13.13 -0.16 -5.07
N GLY A 39 12.73 0.18 -6.29
CA GLY A 39 13.65 0.43 -7.41
C GLY A 39 14.57 1.65 -7.23
N GLN A 40 14.31 2.53 -6.26
CA GLN A 40 15.20 3.65 -5.95
C GLN A 40 16.50 3.22 -5.24
N HIS A 41 16.50 2.03 -4.62
CA HIS A 41 17.62 1.56 -3.83
C HIS A 41 17.88 0.08 -4.09
N ASN A 42 19.15 -0.31 -4.24
CA ASN A 42 19.51 -1.72 -4.39
C ASN A 42 19.55 -2.41 -3.02
N TYR A 43 18.39 -2.55 -2.38
CA TYR A 43 18.25 -3.15 -1.05
C TYR A 43 18.65 -4.64 -1.07
N PRO A 44 19.30 -5.16 -0.02
CA PRO A 44 19.34 -6.58 0.24
C PRO A 44 17.92 -7.14 0.43
N ALA A 45 17.68 -8.39 0.04
CA ALA A 45 16.35 -9.00 0.04
C ALA A 45 15.59 -8.87 1.39
N GLN A 46 16.30 -8.94 2.52
CA GLN A 46 15.68 -8.80 3.84
C GLN A 46 15.18 -7.37 4.10
N VAL A 47 15.93 -6.37 3.65
CA VAL A 47 15.56 -4.95 3.79
C VAL A 47 14.46 -4.59 2.80
N GLU A 48 14.52 -5.14 1.59
CA GLU A 48 13.48 -4.97 0.57
C GLU A 48 12.12 -5.45 1.06
N ALA A 49 12.06 -6.66 1.64
CA ALA A 49 10.85 -7.20 2.24
C ALA A 49 10.30 -6.30 3.36
N LEU A 50 11.18 -5.84 4.26
CA LEU A 50 10.78 -4.98 5.37
C LEU A 50 10.22 -3.65 4.88
N VAL A 51 10.88 -3.00 3.91
CA VAL A 51 10.40 -1.74 3.31
C VAL A 51 9.06 -1.96 2.61
N ALA A 52 8.88 -3.09 1.94
CA ALA A 52 7.62 -3.42 1.28
C ALA A 52 6.46 -3.57 2.28
N GLU A 53 6.67 -4.30 3.37
CA GLU A 53 5.69 -4.45 4.44
C GLU A 53 5.33 -3.10 5.07
N MET A 54 6.34 -2.27 5.34
CA MET A 54 6.15 -0.94 5.92
C MET A 54 5.39 0.00 4.99
N ALA A 55 5.62 -0.07 3.68
CA ALA A 55 4.88 0.68 2.69
C ALA A 55 3.39 0.28 2.67
N VAL A 56 3.11 -1.02 2.71
CA VAL A 56 1.73 -1.55 2.76
C VAL A 56 1.02 -1.14 4.04
N LEU A 57 1.68 -1.27 5.20
CA LEU A 57 1.14 -0.83 6.49
C LEU A 57 0.84 0.67 6.50
N THR A 58 1.76 1.48 5.98
CA THR A 58 1.59 2.93 5.87
C THR A 58 0.38 3.28 5.00
N ALA A 59 0.19 2.61 3.87
CA ALA A 59 -0.98 2.82 3.00
C ALA A 59 -2.30 2.45 3.71
N LEU A 60 -2.33 1.32 4.44
CA LEU A 60 -3.52 0.87 5.16
C LEU A 60 -3.90 1.77 6.34
N ILE A 61 -2.92 2.29 7.07
CA ILE A 61 -3.14 3.18 8.22
C ILE A 61 -3.50 4.58 7.71
N GLY A 62 -2.80 5.08 6.69
CA GLY A 62 -2.96 6.43 6.15
C GLY A 62 -4.39 6.75 5.69
N GLU A 63 -5.13 5.77 5.16
CA GLU A 63 -6.54 5.94 4.78
C GLU A 63 -7.45 6.26 5.99
N SER A 64 -7.10 5.79 7.19
CA SER A 64 -7.84 6.09 8.43
C SER A 64 -7.68 7.54 8.90
N MET A 65 -6.72 8.28 8.36
CA MET A 65 -6.34 9.59 8.89
C MET A 65 -7.17 10.70 8.25
N LYS A 66 -7.45 11.75 9.03
CA LYS A 66 -8.10 12.95 8.52
C LYS A 66 -7.24 13.60 7.43
N GLN A 67 -7.90 14.19 6.44
CA GLN A 67 -7.24 14.96 5.39
C GLN A 67 -6.34 16.05 6.00
N LYS A 68 -5.20 16.33 5.34
CA LYS A 68 -4.16 17.31 5.72
C LYS A 68 -3.16 16.87 6.80
N TRP A 69 -3.19 15.62 7.24
CA TRP A 69 -2.18 15.06 8.16
C TRP A 69 -1.18 14.18 7.42
N LYS A 70 0.05 14.08 7.94
CA LYS A 70 1.11 13.23 7.40
C LYS A 70 1.42 12.09 8.38
N LEU A 71 1.40 10.86 7.89
CA LEU A 71 1.88 9.68 8.61
C LEU A 71 3.34 9.40 8.24
N SER A 72 4.12 8.94 9.21
CA SER A 72 5.44 8.37 8.99
C SER A 72 5.59 7.14 9.86
N LEU A 73 6.06 6.04 9.27
CA LEU A 73 6.33 4.79 9.97
C LEU A 73 7.84 4.48 9.85
N GLN A 74 8.45 4.02 10.94
CA GLN A 74 9.89 3.76 11.05
C GLN A 74 10.12 2.43 11.79
N VAL A 75 11.23 1.78 11.48
CA VAL A 75 11.69 0.51 12.07
C VAL A 75 13.17 0.61 12.39
#